data_AF-A0A1G8CTG2-F1
#
_entry.id   AF-A0A1G8CTG2-F1
#
_cell.length_a   1.000
_cell.length_b   1.000
_cell.length_c   1.000
_cell.angle_alpha   90.00
_cell.angle_beta   90.00
_cell.angle_gamma   90.00
#
_symmetry.space_group_name_H-M   'P 1'
#
loop_
_entity.id
_entity.type
_entity.pdbx_description
1 polymer ?
#
loop_
_entity_poly.entity_id
_entity_poly.type
_entity_poly.pdbx_seq_one_letter_code
_entity_poly.pdbx_strand_id
1 'polypeptide(L)'
;MEEDELNMDPRETDYFDEYDMRAAINFFELKTQLAGLGYVEPEIADRLRNRILNGTDDFKLPHQEHIGPLVLNYSLDIQRCDTYGPLLFDHLDAAIYEPGTDKYFYAIFSPEISRDLVRQVLQKGFEGPFIADDMPDYFDQKKAQAFLIPNNNLSNFLNQEHMNTENLNYLQKQLLNLGFGEKLNQELEKNIKSGKKEFTLTTDQEYNKQNVDYTLHYKAGDQNDMYFFNKYDAALRDKEMQQTFYINKGGGITAKEAYNLMEGRAVHKQLENLEGEKYNAWIIIDKENKTENGNFKLRPFTEGWNYKPERAIDKLAIVGIDEEGAREKLMKSLEKGNRHQVTAMKDGKEVKLYLEANPAEHRVNLTNWKGEAQQLEHYKKPELKNDTNQGQQQAQKQEAAPAKKPRKNKGVKV
;
A
#
# COMPACT_ATOMS: atom_id res chain seq x y z
N MET A 1 10.11 24.22 70.52
CA MET A 1 8.71 23.80 70.69
C MET A 1 7.91 25.06 70.85
N GLU A 2 7.10 25.50 69.90
CA GLU A 2 6.60 24.95 68.62
C GLU A 2 6.37 26.20 67.74
N GLU A 3 6.97 26.31 66.55
CA GLU A 3 6.47 25.78 65.27
C GLU A 3 5.05 26.26 64.95
N ASP A 4 4.95 27.50 64.45
CA ASP A 4 3.85 27.91 63.57
C ASP A 4 4.19 27.40 62.17
N GLU A 5 3.75 26.17 61.89
CA GLU A 5 3.73 25.60 60.55
C GLU A 5 2.89 26.49 59.63
N LEU A 6 3.53 27.01 58.58
CA LEU A 6 2.87 27.62 57.43
C LEU A 6 1.91 26.59 56.83
N ASN A 7 0.63 26.76 57.11
CA ASN A 7 -0.46 25.96 56.59
C ASN A 7 -0.63 26.26 55.08
N MET A 8 0.24 25.68 54.26
CA MET A 8 0.15 25.68 52.79
C MET A 8 -0.92 24.65 52.38
N ASP A 9 -1.83 25.04 51.48
CA ASP A 9 -2.86 24.14 50.94
C ASP A 9 -2.18 22.97 50.21
N PRO A 10 -2.50 21.70 50.52
CA PRO A 10 -1.93 20.53 49.84
C PRO A 10 -2.12 20.52 48.31
N ARG A 11 -3.07 21.31 47.79
CA ARG A 11 -3.30 21.47 46.35
C ARG A 11 -2.35 22.48 45.69
N GLU A 12 -1.71 23.35 46.45
CA GLU A 12 -0.65 24.24 45.95
C GLU A 12 0.68 23.48 45.82
N THR A 13 0.97 22.53 46.73
CA THR A 13 2.19 21.70 46.64
C THR A 13 2.19 20.76 45.42
N ASP A 14 1.03 20.19 45.05
CA ASP A 14 0.89 19.36 43.84
C ASP A 14 1.10 20.17 42.53
N TYR A 15 0.79 21.46 42.54
CA TYR A 15 0.92 22.34 41.36
C TYR A 15 2.39 22.72 41.08
N PHE A 16 3.19 22.90 42.14
CA PHE A 16 4.63 23.16 42.02
C PHE A 16 5.39 21.92 41.53
N ASP A 17 5.04 20.72 42.01
CA ASP A 17 5.66 19.45 41.57
C ASP A 17 5.33 19.13 40.10
N GLU A 18 4.10 19.42 39.65
CA GLU A 18 3.72 19.20 38.25
C GLU A 18 4.36 20.20 37.28
N TYR A 19 4.53 21.47 37.71
CA TYR A 19 5.22 22.49 36.92
C TYR A 19 6.70 22.16 36.73
N ASP A 20 7.40 21.78 37.82
CA ASP A 20 8.81 21.39 37.76
C ASP A 20 9.03 20.13 36.91
N MET A 21 8.10 19.16 36.98
CA MET A 21 8.16 17.97 36.15
C MET A 21 7.99 18.30 34.65
N ARG A 22 7.04 19.16 34.29
CA ARG A 22 6.83 19.58 32.88
C ARG A 22 8.03 20.35 32.34
N ALA A 23 8.60 21.24 33.15
CA ALA A 23 9.82 21.99 32.80
C ALA A 23 11.01 21.04 32.58
N ALA A 24 11.19 20.04 33.45
CA ALA A 24 12.23 19.04 33.31
C ALA A 24 12.08 18.20 32.03
N ILE A 25 10.87 17.73 31.72
CA ILE A 25 10.59 16.95 30.50
C ILE A 25 10.95 17.78 29.25
N ASN A 26 10.44 19.01 29.16
CA ASN A 26 10.67 19.86 28.00
C ASN A 26 12.15 20.24 27.84
N PHE A 27 12.88 20.44 28.96
CA PHE A 27 14.34 20.58 28.93
C PHE A 27 15.03 19.35 28.31
N PHE A 28 14.66 18.14 28.73
CA PHE A 28 15.25 16.91 28.17
C PHE A 28 14.94 16.73 26.69
N GLU A 29 13.71 17.02 26.26
CA GLU A 29 13.29 16.96 24.86
C GLU A 29 14.11 17.92 23.99
N LEU A 30 14.13 19.20 24.35
CA LEU A 30 14.87 20.22 23.60
C LEU A 30 16.37 19.94 23.61
N LYS A 31 16.95 19.54 24.77
CA LYS A 31 18.36 19.17 24.84
C LYS A 31 18.68 17.99 23.92
N THR A 32 17.81 16.99 23.87
CA THR A 32 18.00 15.80 23.02
C THR A 32 17.87 16.17 21.55
N GLN A 33 16.89 16.99 21.18
CA GLN A 33 16.73 17.52 19.82
C GLN A 33 17.98 18.28 19.38
N LEU A 34 18.41 19.28 20.16
CA LEU A 34 19.58 20.10 19.86
C LEU A 34 20.87 19.27 19.73
N ALA A 35 21.06 18.29 20.62
CA ALA A 35 22.17 17.36 20.53
C ALA A 35 22.13 16.51 19.24
N GLY A 36 20.94 16.03 18.84
CA GLY A 36 20.75 15.30 17.59
C GLY A 36 21.04 16.14 16.34
N LEU A 37 20.94 17.46 16.44
CA LEU A 37 21.26 18.42 15.38
C LEU A 37 22.74 18.87 15.38
N GLY A 38 23.52 18.47 16.38
CA GLY A 38 24.94 18.80 16.50
C GLY A 38 25.28 19.96 17.43
N TYR A 39 24.34 20.41 18.26
CA TYR A 39 24.55 21.42 19.30
C TYR A 39 24.74 20.73 20.66
N VAL A 40 25.96 20.27 20.93
CA VAL A 40 26.31 19.42 22.08
C VAL A 40 27.10 20.16 23.16
N GLU A 41 27.38 21.45 22.95
CA GLU A 41 28.15 22.28 23.86
C GLU A 41 27.45 22.42 25.23
N PRO A 42 28.15 22.19 26.36
CA PRO A 42 27.57 22.28 27.69
C PRO A 42 26.90 23.63 27.97
N GLU A 43 27.47 24.73 27.47
CA GLU A 43 26.94 26.07 27.65
C GLU A 43 25.53 26.25 27.06
N ILE A 44 25.22 25.57 25.95
CA ILE A 44 23.89 25.61 25.33
C ILE A 44 22.89 24.93 26.27
N ALA A 45 23.24 23.75 26.77
CA ALA A 45 22.39 23.03 27.72
C ALA A 45 22.20 23.79 29.05
N ASP A 46 23.24 24.43 29.57
CA ASP A 46 23.14 25.19 30.81
C ASP A 46 22.29 26.46 30.65
N ARG A 47 22.44 27.18 29.53
CA ARG A 47 21.58 28.34 29.21
C ARG A 47 20.14 27.92 29.00
N LEU A 48 19.90 26.84 28.25
CA LEU A 48 18.56 26.27 28.06
C LEU A 48 17.91 25.93 29.40
N ARG A 49 18.63 25.21 30.28
CA ARG A 49 18.14 24.86 31.63
C ARG A 49 17.75 26.10 32.42
N ASN A 50 18.65 27.10 32.48
CA ASN A 50 18.41 28.33 33.23
C ASN A 50 17.20 29.12 32.70
N ARG A 51 17.01 29.18 31.38
CA ARG A 51 15.87 29.89 30.76
C ARG A 51 14.53 29.20 31.06
N ILE A 52 14.50 27.87 30.97
CA ILE A 52 13.30 27.07 31.27
C ILE A 52 12.93 27.20 32.76
N LEU A 53 13.89 27.05 33.67
CA LEU A 53 13.64 27.15 35.12
C LEU A 53 13.19 28.55 35.55
N ASN A 54 13.62 29.60 34.85
CA ASN A 54 13.19 30.97 35.10
C ASN A 54 11.85 31.32 34.43
N GLY A 55 11.17 30.35 33.81
CA GLY A 55 9.86 30.57 33.17
C GLY A 55 9.90 31.56 31.99
N THR A 56 11.01 31.62 31.25
CA THR A 56 11.11 32.50 30.08
C THR A 56 10.40 31.86 28.88
N ASP A 57 9.44 32.57 28.28
CA ASP A 57 8.62 32.05 27.18
C ASP A 57 9.20 32.29 25.79
N ASP A 58 10.15 33.21 25.64
CA ASP A 58 10.83 33.51 24.38
C ASP A 58 12.29 33.88 24.68
N PHE A 59 13.24 33.13 24.11
CA PHE A 59 14.65 33.40 24.26
C PHE A 59 15.51 32.80 23.14
N LYS A 60 16.66 33.44 22.93
CA LYS A 60 17.71 32.99 22.01
C LYS A 60 18.82 32.27 22.76
N LEU A 61 19.31 31.16 22.21
CA LEU A 61 20.53 30.49 22.66
C LEU A 61 21.65 30.77 21.66
N PRO A 62 22.55 31.73 21.95
CA PRO A 62 23.62 32.05 21.02
C PRO A 62 24.73 31.01 21.12
N HIS A 63 25.27 30.64 19.96
CA HIS A 63 26.42 29.77 19.81
C HIS A 63 27.36 30.31 18.74
N GLN A 64 28.66 30.12 18.89
CA GLN A 64 29.66 30.66 17.99
C GLN A 64 30.74 29.63 17.71
N GLU A 65 31.25 29.63 16.48
CA GLU A 65 32.41 28.84 16.09
C GLU A 65 33.27 29.57 15.06
N HIS A 66 34.43 29.00 14.76
CA HIS A 66 35.41 29.56 13.83
C HIS A 66 35.78 28.57 12.73
N ILE A 67 35.99 29.09 11.52
CA ILE A 67 36.52 28.36 10.37
C ILE A 67 37.66 29.18 9.77
N GLY A 68 38.90 28.90 10.21
CA GLY A 68 40.04 29.74 9.87
C GLY A 68 39.82 31.17 10.39
N PRO A 69 39.89 32.21 9.54
CA PRO A 69 39.63 33.60 9.94
C PRO A 69 38.13 33.93 10.06
N LEU A 70 37.25 33.07 9.56
CA LEU A 70 35.81 33.33 9.51
C LEU A 70 35.15 32.98 10.84
N VAL A 71 34.12 33.75 11.20
CA VAL A 71 33.28 33.53 12.37
C VAL A 71 31.89 33.11 11.92
N LEU A 72 31.34 32.08 12.55
CA LEU A 72 29.96 31.64 12.36
C LEU A 72 29.19 31.85 13.66
N ASN A 73 28.11 32.60 13.59
CA ASN A 73 27.19 32.85 14.69
C ASN A 73 25.88 32.10 14.44
N TYR A 74 25.37 31.50 15.50
CA TYR A 74 24.08 30.83 15.56
C TYR A 74 23.26 31.47 16.66
N SER A 75 21.98 31.68 16.41
CA SER A 75 20.98 32.02 17.41
C SER A 75 19.83 31.03 17.27
N LEU A 76 19.74 30.11 18.22
CA LEU A 76 18.66 29.14 18.27
C LEU A 76 17.49 29.78 19.01
N ASP A 77 16.41 30.04 18.30
CA ASP A 77 15.25 30.74 18.81
C ASP A 77 14.26 29.75 19.41
N ILE A 78 14.04 29.85 20.72
CA ILE A 78 13.16 28.99 21.51
C ILE A 78 11.96 29.80 21.97
N GLN A 79 10.75 29.35 21.66
CA GLN A 79 9.53 30.05 22.03
C GLN A 79 8.40 29.13 22.49
N ARG A 80 7.49 29.68 23.31
CA ARG A 80 6.25 29.05 23.73
C ARG A 80 5.09 29.74 23.00
N CYS A 81 4.49 29.05 22.03
CA CYS A 81 3.38 29.62 21.24
C CYS A 81 2.05 29.62 22.01
N ASP A 82 1.87 28.68 22.94
CA ASP A 82 0.65 28.54 23.74
C ASP A 82 0.94 28.77 25.22
N THR A 83 0.10 29.54 25.93
CA THR A 83 0.29 29.88 27.36
C THR A 83 0.55 28.67 28.27
N TYR A 84 0.11 27.48 27.87
CA TYR A 84 0.31 26.22 28.61
C TYR A 84 1.04 25.14 27.81
N GLY A 85 1.50 25.43 26.59
CA GLY A 85 2.22 24.49 25.74
C GLY A 85 3.70 24.38 26.12
N PRO A 86 4.46 23.40 25.60
CA PRO A 86 5.91 23.32 25.79
C PRO A 86 6.64 24.44 25.02
N LEU A 87 7.88 24.75 25.43
CA LEU A 87 8.79 25.52 24.60
C LEU A 87 9.24 24.67 23.40
N LEU A 88 9.30 25.29 22.24
CA LEU A 88 9.69 24.67 20.98
C LEU A 88 10.90 25.39 20.41
N PHE A 89 11.78 24.64 19.76
CA PHE A 89 12.77 25.22 18.86
C PHE A 89 12.06 25.67 17.59
N ASP A 90 12.02 26.97 17.34
CA ASP A 90 11.20 27.55 16.29
C ASP A 90 11.95 27.69 14.98
N HIS A 91 13.09 28.36 15.02
CA HIS A 91 13.97 28.54 13.88
C HIS A 91 15.39 28.83 14.34
N LEU A 92 16.32 28.77 13.39
CA LEU A 92 17.71 29.13 13.60
C LEU A 92 18.06 30.33 12.74
N ASP A 93 18.50 31.40 13.38
CA ASP A 93 19.22 32.50 12.75
C ASP A 93 20.71 32.13 12.68
N ALA A 94 21.34 32.20 11.51
CA ALA A 94 22.78 32.01 11.44
C ALA A 94 23.46 32.95 10.45
N ALA A 95 24.69 33.34 10.79
CA ALA A 95 25.51 34.21 9.97
C ALA A 95 26.96 33.74 9.92
N ILE A 96 27.63 33.99 8.81
CA ILE A 96 29.07 33.86 8.65
C ILE A 96 29.66 35.20 8.20
N TYR A 97 30.79 35.59 8.78
CA TYR A 97 31.45 36.85 8.43
C TYR A 97 32.96 36.80 8.63
N GLU A 98 33.67 37.73 7.99
CA GLU A 98 35.10 37.93 8.17
C GLU A 98 35.35 39.18 9.05
N PRO A 99 35.92 39.03 10.26
CA PRO A 99 36.19 40.14 11.16
C PRO A 99 37.02 41.25 10.50
N GLY A 100 36.59 42.50 10.66
CA GLY A 100 37.26 43.66 10.07
C GLY A 100 36.87 43.96 8.62
N THR A 101 35.87 43.27 8.09
CA THR A 101 35.28 43.54 6.76
C THR A 101 33.77 43.69 6.86
N ASP A 102 33.15 44.25 5.82
CA ASP A 102 31.68 44.27 5.66
C ASP A 102 31.15 42.99 4.99
N LYS A 103 32.00 41.98 4.79
CA LYS A 103 31.61 40.73 4.13
C LYS A 103 30.94 39.80 5.14
N TYR A 104 29.66 39.52 4.90
CA TYR A 104 28.89 38.54 5.67
C TYR A 104 27.85 37.85 4.80
N PHE A 105 27.33 36.72 5.27
CA PHE A 105 26.16 36.04 4.74
C PHE A 105 25.28 35.61 5.92
N TYR A 106 23.97 35.83 5.80
CA TYR A 106 22.98 35.52 6.83
C TYR A 106 21.84 34.72 6.21
N ALA A 107 21.31 33.75 6.96
CA ALA A 107 20.19 32.93 6.56
C ALA A 107 19.40 32.44 7.78
N ILE A 108 18.11 32.19 7.56
CA ILE A 108 17.19 31.61 8.54
C ILE A 108 16.93 30.16 8.16
N PHE A 109 16.91 29.25 9.14
CA PHE A 109 16.76 27.81 8.91
C PHE A 109 15.67 27.17 9.76
N SER A 110 15.20 26.01 9.32
CA SER A 110 14.20 25.21 10.05
C SER A 110 14.76 24.52 11.28
N PRO A 111 13.93 24.28 12.31
CA PRO A 111 14.40 23.77 13.60
C PRO A 111 14.87 22.30 13.54
N GLU A 112 14.69 21.61 12.41
CA GLU A 112 15.18 20.26 12.17
C GLU A 112 16.50 20.22 11.39
N ILE A 113 17.06 21.36 11.00
CA ILE A 113 18.29 21.37 10.19
C ILE A 113 19.51 21.04 11.04
N SER A 114 20.40 20.17 10.52
CA SER A 114 21.65 19.87 11.21
C SER A 114 22.63 21.03 11.11
N ARG A 115 23.42 21.23 12.17
CA ARG A 115 24.50 22.22 12.22
C ARG A 115 25.47 22.08 11.05
N ASP A 116 25.81 20.85 10.65
CA ASP A 116 26.69 20.60 9.50
C ASP A 116 26.12 21.11 8.17
N LEU A 117 24.80 21.00 7.98
CA LEU A 117 24.16 21.48 6.76
C LEU A 117 24.09 23.02 6.76
N VAL A 118 23.82 23.62 7.93
CA VAL A 118 23.88 25.08 8.12
C VAL A 118 25.27 25.60 7.78
N ARG A 119 26.34 24.99 8.31
CA ARG A 119 27.73 25.37 8.01
C ARG A 119 28.01 25.40 6.52
N GLN A 120 27.60 24.36 5.80
CA GLN A 120 27.80 24.27 4.35
C GLN A 120 27.05 25.37 3.60
N VAL A 121 25.80 25.63 3.98
CA VAL A 121 24.98 26.69 3.34
C VAL A 121 25.63 28.05 3.57
N LEU A 122 26.03 28.35 4.81
CA LEU A 122 26.71 29.60 5.16
C LEU A 122 28.01 29.77 4.38
N GLN A 123 28.87 28.75 4.33
CA GLN A 123 30.12 28.79 3.57
C GLN A 123 29.88 29.07 2.09
N LYS A 124 28.98 28.32 1.46
CA LYS A 124 28.64 28.53 0.04
C LYS A 124 28.09 29.93 -0.20
N GLY A 125 27.19 30.39 0.68
CA GLY A 125 26.62 31.73 0.67
C GLY A 125 27.66 32.86 0.80
N PHE A 126 28.70 32.63 1.59
CA PHE A 126 29.82 33.56 1.77
C PHE A 126 30.81 33.58 0.60
N GLU A 127 30.97 32.45 -0.11
CA GLU A 127 31.91 32.31 -1.22
C GLU A 127 31.38 32.86 -2.55
N GLY A 128 30.09 32.67 -2.83
CA GLY A 128 29.52 33.03 -4.13
C GLY A 128 29.23 34.52 -4.28
N PRO A 129 29.26 35.06 -5.51
CA PRO A 129 28.33 36.12 -5.88
C PRO A 129 26.94 35.51 -6.06
N PHE A 130 25.93 36.04 -5.37
CA PHE A 130 24.53 35.65 -5.53
C PHE A 130 23.68 36.88 -5.89
N ILE A 131 22.66 36.68 -6.71
CA ILE A 131 21.59 37.66 -6.88
C ILE A 131 20.67 37.50 -5.67
N ALA A 132 20.40 38.58 -4.93
CA ALA A 132 19.60 38.54 -3.70
C ALA A 132 18.22 37.89 -3.92
N ASP A 133 17.61 38.10 -5.10
CA ASP A 133 16.30 37.55 -5.47
C ASP A 133 16.27 36.02 -5.66
N ASP A 134 17.44 35.37 -5.83
CA ASP A 134 17.53 33.91 -6.00
C ASP A 134 17.71 33.18 -4.65
N MET A 135 17.83 33.93 -3.54
CA MET A 135 18.07 33.35 -2.22
C MET A 135 16.74 32.97 -1.55
N PRO A 136 16.61 31.74 -1.02
CA PRO A 136 15.46 31.40 -0.21
C PRO A 136 15.39 32.29 1.04
N ASP A 137 14.21 32.84 1.33
CA ASP A 137 13.95 33.59 2.59
C ASP A 137 14.13 32.72 3.85
N TYR A 138 14.07 31.39 3.68
CA TYR A 138 14.15 30.40 4.75
C TYR A 138 14.61 29.04 4.20
N PHE A 139 15.52 28.38 4.91
CA PHE A 139 16.13 27.10 4.55
C PHE A 139 15.61 25.95 5.43
N ASP A 140 14.69 25.18 4.87
CA ASP A 140 14.47 23.80 5.32
C ASP A 140 15.56 22.86 4.77
N GLN A 141 15.56 21.60 5.20
CA GLN A 141 16.53 20.60 4.75
C GLN A 141 16.60 20.46 3.21
N LYS A 142 15.46 20.54 2.51
CA LYS A 142 15.37 20.39 1.06
C LYS A 142 15.97 21.59 0.34
N LYS A 143 15.60 22.80 0.75
CA LYS A 143 16.13 24.06 0.19
C LYS A 143 17.62 24.18 0.45
N ALA A 144 18.10 23.79 1.63
CA ALA A 144 19.52 23.77 1.95
C ALA A 144 20.30 22.82 1.04
N GLN A 145 19.82 21.58 0.86
CA GLN A 145 20.46 20.62 -0.05
C GLN A 145 20.45 21.12 -1.50
N ALA A 146 19.31 21.62 -1.99
CA ALA A 146 19.21 22.20 -3.33
C ALA A 146 20.20 23.36 -3.52
N PHE A 147 20.31 24.25 -2.54
CA PHE A 147 21.23 25.38 -2.55
C PHE A 147 22.69 24.94 -2.60
N LEU A 148 23.06 23.79 -2.03
CA LEU A 148 24.43 23.28 -2.04
C LEU A 148 24.83 22.63 -3.37
N ILE A 149 23.87 22.20 -4.19
CA ILE A 149 24.13 21.60 -5.49
C ILE A 149 24.69 22.65 -6.47
N PRO A 150 25.75 22.36 -7.25
CA PRO A 150 26.19 23.22 -8.34
C PRO A 150 25.07 23.47 -9.36
N ASN A 151 24.92 24.70 -9.88
CA ASN A 151 23.77 25.09 -10.72
C ASN A 151 23.51 24.18 -11.94
N ASN A 152 24.55 23.57 -12.51
CA ASN A 152 24.44 22.62 -13.62
C ASN A 152 23.77 21.27 -13.25
N ASN A 153 23.62 20.98 -11.96
CA ASN A 153 23.04 19.75 -11.43
C ASN A 153 21.70 19.97 -10.71
N LEU A 154 21.28 21.22 -10.51
CA LEU A 154 20.04 21.55 -9.80
C LEU A 154 18.80 21.05 -10.55
N SER A 155 18.77 21.18 -11.88
CA SER A 155 17.69 20.65 -12.73
C SER A 155 17.55 19.15 -12.59
N ASN A 156 18.67 18.41 -12.58
CA ASN A 156 18.67 16.96 -12.41
C ASN A 156 18.12 16.55 -11.04
N PHE A 157 18.53 17.24 -9.97
CA PHE A 157 18.02 16.99 -8.62
C PHE A 157 16.52 17.24 -8.50
N LEU A 158 16.03 18.39 -8.98
CA LEU A 158 14.61 18.72 -8.94
C LEU A 158 13.77 17.73 -9.77
N ASN A 159 14.29 17.32 -10.93
CA ASN A 159 13.66 16.28 -11.75
C ASN A 159 13.61 14.94 -11.02
N GLN A 160 14.69 14.53 -10.36
CA GLN A 160 14.75 13.29 -9.60
C GLN A 160 13.77 13.29 -8.42
N GLU A 161 13.67 14.40 -7.68
CA GLU A 161 12.71 14.56 -6.58
C GLU A 161 11.25 14.50 -7.06
N HIS A 162 10.96 15.15 -8.19
CA HIS A 162 9.64 15.09 -8.82
C HIS A 162 9.30 13.66 -9.25
N MET A 163 10.24 12.97 -9.94
CA MET A 163 10.08 11.57 -10.36
C MET A 163 9.87 10.64 -9.18
N ASN A 164 10.62 10.81 -8.08
CA ASN A 164 10.47 10.02 -6.86
C ASN A 164 9.08 10.21 -6.22
N THR A 165 8.55 11.44 -6.25
CA THR A 165 7.22 11.74 -5.70
C THR A 165 6.10 11.08 -6.52
N GLU A 166 6.16 11.18 -7.85
CA GLU A 166 5.20 10.52 -8.73
C GLU A 166 5.28 8.99 -8.65
N ASN A 167 6.51 8.46 -8.58
CA ASN A 167 6.76 7.03 -8.46
C ASN A 167 6.25 6.48 -7.11
N LEU A 168 6.46 7.18 -6.00
CA LEU A 168 5.93 6.80 -4.69
C LEU A 168 4.40 6.72 -4.72
N ASN A 169 3.73 7.75 -5.26
CA ASN A 169 2.27 7.79 -5.39
C ASN A 169 1.74 6.62 -6.24
N TYR A 170 2.44 6.28 -7.33
CA TYR A 170 2.10 5.13 -8.16
C TYR A 170 2.21 3.81 -7.37
N LEU A 171 3.31 3.60 -6.66
CA LEU A 171 3.56 2.37 -5.89
C LEU A 171 2.57 2.21 -4.73
N GLN A 172 2.18 3.29 -4.05
CA GLN A 172 1.14 3.27 -3.00
C GLN A 172 -0.22 2.88 -3.56
N LYS A 173 -0.64 3.42 -4.72
CA LYS A 173 -1.86 3.00 -5.41
C LYS A 173 -1.80 1.54 -5.85
N GLN A 174 -0.63 1.09 -6.30
CA GLN A 174 -0.41 -0.30 -6.67
C GLN A 174 -0.58 -1.25 -5.48
N LEU A 175 -0.05 -0.90 -4.30
CA LEU A 175 -0.27 -1.65 -3.06
C LEU A 175 -1.75 -1.78 -2.71
N LEU A 176 -2.50 -0.68 -2.78
CA LEU A 176 -3.94 -0.66 -2.54
C LEU A 176 -4.69 -1.58 -3.52
N ASN A 177 -4.43 -1.43 -4.83
CA ASN A 177 -5.09 -2.18 -5.89
C ASN A 177 -4.78 -3.69 -5.85
N LEU A 178 -3.57 -4.06 -5.40
CA LEU A 178 -3.18 -5.46 -5.22
C LEU A 178 -3.64 -6.06 -3.89
N GLY A 179 -4.30 -5.27 -3.04
CA GLY A 179 -4.92 -5.75 -1.81
C GLY A 179 -3.99 -5.77 -0.60
N PHE A 180 -2.85 -5.08 -0.63
CA PHE A 180 -1.93 -4.96 0.51
C PHE A 180 -2.29 -3.80 1.46
N GLY A 181 -3.14 -2.88 1.02
CA GLY A 181 -3.59 -1.72 1.80
C GLY A 181 -2.50 -0.66 1.97
N GLU A 182 -2.63 0.17 3.01
CA GLU A 182 -1.82 1.39 3.20
C GLU A 182 -0.77 1.26 4.31
N LYS A 183 -0.80 0.16 5.09
CA LYS A 183 0.10 -0.04 6.24
C LYS A 183 1.59 0.05 5.89
N LEU A 184 1.94 -0.28 4.64
CA LEU A 184 3.33 -0.29 4.15
C LEU A 184 3.78 1.07 3.59
N ASN A 185 2.90 2.09 3.48
CA ASN A 185 3.19 3.33 2.77
C ASN A 185 4.37 4.12 3.38
N GLN A 186 4.43 4.20 4.71
CA GLN A 186 5.51 4.91 5.41
C GLN A 186 6.86 4.21 5.23
N GLU A 187 6.88 2.88 5.31
CA GLU A 187 8.11 2.10 5.13
C GLU A 187 8.59 2.12 3.68
N LEU A 188 7.66 2.08 2.72
CA LEU A 188 7.93 2.27 1.31
C LEU A 188 8.61 3.62 1.04
N GLU A 189 8.01 4.71 1.53
CA GLU A 189 8.55 6.07 1.38
C GLU A 189 9.96 6.18 1.98
N LYS A 190 10.15 5.65 3.20
CA LYS A 190 11.46 5.64 3.85
C LYS A 190 12.52 4.92 3.03
N ASN A 191 12.20 3.75 2.46
CA ASN A 191 13.16 3.00 1.66
C ASN A 191 13.49 3.71 0.34
N ILE A 192 12.49 4.31 -0.34
CA ILE A 192 12.72 5.10 -1.56
C ILE A 192 13.62 6.30 -1.27
N LYS A 193 13.33 7.08 -0.23
CA LYS A 193 14.13 8.23 0.21
C LYS A 193 15.56 7.86 0.58
N SER A 194 15.79 6.64 1.08
CA SER A 194 17.13 6.16 1.43
C SER A 194 18.00 5.80 0.22
N GLY A 195 17.45 5.72 -1.00
CA GLY A 195 18.21 5.44 -2.21
C GLY A 195 18.74 4.00 -2.34
N LYS A 196 18.20 3.05 -1.58
CA LYS A 196 18.59 1.62 -1.66
C LYS A 196 18.25 1.04 -3.02
N LYS A 197 19.20 0.40 -3.70
CA LYS A 197 18.94 -0.23 -5.02
C LYS A 197 17.84 -1.29 -4.99
N GLU A 198 17.75 -2.07 -3.92
CA GLU A 198 16.76 -3.13 -3.75
C GLU A 198 16.33 -3.18 -2.27
N PHE A 199 15.05 -3.46 -2.02
CA PHE A 199 14.51 -3.67 -0.68
C PHE A 199 13.24 -4.51 -0.71
N THR A 200 12.85 -5.03 0.46
CA THR A 200 11.61 -5.79 0.64
C THR A 200 10.74 -5.18 1.71
N LEU A 201 9.42 -5.30 1.55
CA LEU A 201 8.43 -4.99 2.59
C LEU A 201 7.67 -6.27 2.94
N THR A 202 7.40 -6.49 4.22
CA THR A 202 6.69 -7.68 4.71
C THR A 202 5.36 -7.31 5.33
N THR A 203 4.32 -8.11 5.05
CA THR A 203 2.99 -7.95 5.67
C THR A 203 2.30 -9.29 5.76
N ASP A 204 1.38 -9.45 6.69
CA ASP A 204 0.54 -10.64 6.82
C ASP A 204 -0.94 -10.29 6.69
N GLN A 205 -1.72 -11.27 6.23
CA GLN A 205 -3.18 -11.15 6.16
C GLN A 205 -3.84 -12.46 6.56
N GLU A 206 -4.98 -12.36 7.25
CA GLU A 206 -5.78 -13.51 7.61
C GLU A 206 -6.96 -13.69 6.65
N TYR A 207 -7.11 -14.90 6.13
CA TYR A 207 -8.22 -15.30 5.28
C TYR A 207 -8.82 -16.62 5.76
N ASN A 208 -10.11 -16.62 6.09
CA ASN A 208 -10.80 -17.82 6.59
C ASN A 208 -10.05 -18.49 7.77
N LYS A 209 -9.51 -17.69 8.70
CA LYS A 209 -8.69 -18.14 9.84
C LYS A 209 -7.34 -18.78 9.47
N GLN A 210 -6.88 -18.63 8.23
CA GLN A 210 -5.54 -19.01 7.79
C GLN A 210 -4.70 -17.75 7.58
N ASN A 211 -3.48 -17.77 8.08
CA ASN A 211 -2.56 -16.66 7.92
C ASN A 211 -1.68 -16.85 6.68
N VAL A 212 -1.53 -15.77 5.93
CA VAL A 212 -0.65 -15.70 4.76
C VAL A 212 0.39 -14.62 4.98
N ASP A 213 1.65 -14.99 4.87
CA ASP A 213 2.77 -14.06 4.90
C ASP A 213 3.10 -13.62 3.48
N TYR A 214 3.27 -12.31 3.29
CA TYR A 214 3.63 -11.70 2.02
C TYR A 214 4.97 -10.96 2.15
N THR A 215 5.86 -11.20 1.18
CA THR A 215 7.12 -10.45 1.02
C THR A 215 7.13 -9.77 -0.34
N LEU A 216 7.10 -8.44 -0.36
CA LEU A 216 6.99 -7.61 -1.55
C LEU A 216 8.39 -7.11 -1.96
N HIS A 217 8.78 -7.34 -3.21
CA HIS A 217 10.14 -7.06 -3.69
C HIS A 217 10.18 -5.81 -4.57
N TYR A 218 10.99 -4.84 -4.14
CA TYR A 218 11.20 -3.57 -4.84
C TYR A 218 12.63 -3.45 -5.35
N LYS A 219 12.76 -2.87 -6.54
CA LYS A 219 14.06 -2.61 -7.17
C LYS A 219 14.04 -1.28 -7.91
N ALA A 220 15.10 -0.49 -7.76
CA ALA A 220 15.35 0.70 -8.54
C ALA A 220 15.71 0.31 -10.00
N GLY A 221 15.23 1.09 -10.96
CA GLY A 221 15.63 0.94 -12.37
C GLY A 221 17.11 1.25 -12.60
N ASP A 222 17.63 0.91 -13.78
CA ASP A 222 19.07 1.02 -14.08
C ASP A 222 19.63 2.45 -13.98
N GLN A 223 18.79 3.46 -14.25
CA GLN A 223 19.14 4.87 -14.09
C GLN A 223 18.81 5.41 -12.69
N ASN A 224 18.33 4.57 -11.77
CA ASN A 224 17.95 4.90 -10.39
C ASN A 224 16.84 5.98 -10.27
N ASP A 225 16.10 6.23 -11.35
CA ASP A 225 15.06 7.28 -11.41
C ASP A 225 13.70 6.83 -10.86
N MET A 226 13.42 5.52 -10.87
CA MET A 226 12.13 4.95 -10.46
C MET A 226 12.32 3.61 -9.77
N TYR A 227 11.45 3.31 -8.80
CA TYR A 227 11.32 2.00 -8.19
C TYR A 227 10.19 1.20 -8.83
N PHE A 228 10.40 -0.12 -8.89
CA PHE A 228 9.46 -1.07 -9.46
C PHE A 228 9.11 -2.16 -8.45
N PHE A 229 7.82 -2.40 -8.27
CA PHE A 229 7.29 -3.54 -7.53
C PHE A 229 7.02 -4.68 -8.53
N ASN A 230 8.01 -5.59 -8.66
CA ASN A 230 8.06 -6.58 -9.75
C ASN A 230 7.44 -7.93 -9.38
N LYS A 231 7.51 -8.31 -8.10
CA LYS A 231 7.04 -9.60 -7.61
C LYS A 231 6.76 -9.56 -6.12
N TYR A 232 5.95 -10.48 -5.64
CA TYR A 232 5.84 -10.79 -4.21
C TYR A 232 5.82 -12.30 -3.99
N ASP A 233 6.30 -12.72 -2.83
CA ASP A 233 6.17 -14.09 -2.35
C ASP A 233 4.99 -14.17 -1.39
N ALA A 234 4.21 -15.25 -1.50
CA ALA A 234 3.14 -15.59 -0.57
C ALA A 234 3.43 -16.94 0.08
N ALA A 235 3.30 -17.04 1.39
CA ALA A 235 3.50 -18.27 2.16
C ALA A 235 2.29 -18.55 3.05
N LEU A 236 1.71 -19.75 2.92
CA LEU A 236 0.65 -20.24 3.80
C LEU A 236 1.26 -20.92 5.01
N ARG A 237 1.10 -20.32 6.20
CA ARG A 237 1.70 -20.83 7.46
C ARG A 237 1.29 -22.28 7.76
N ASP A 238 0.04 -22.63 7.47
CA ASP A 238 -0.54 -23.93 7.85
C ASP A 238 -0.30 -25.05 6.82
N LYS A 239 0.29 -24.76 5.65
CA LYS A 239 0.36 -25.71 4.52
C LYS A 239 1.75 -25.91 3.92
N GLU A 240 2.80 -25.37 4.55
CA GLU A 240 4.19 -25.38 4.04
C GLU A 240 4.26 -25.09 2.52
N MET A 241 3.44 -24.15 2.06
CA MET A 241 3.31 -23.82 0.64
C MET A 241 3.74 -22.37 0.43
N GLN A 242 4.72 -22.18 -0.46
CA GLN A 242 5.18 -20.87 -0.91
C GLN A 242 5.00 -20.76 -2.43
N GLN A 243 4.62 -19.58 -2.89
CA GLN A 243 4.48 -19.26 -4.31
C GLN A 243 4.92 -17.81 -4.55
N THR A 244 5.74 -17.59 -5.59
CA THR A 244 6.07 -16.24 -6.08
C THR A 244 5.07 -15.85 -7.17
N PHE A 245 4.52 -14.64 -7.05
CA PHE A 245 3.65 -14.03 -8.04
C PHE A 245 4.33 -12.79 -8.63
N TYR A 246 4.33 -12.71 -9.96
CA TYR A 246 4.92 -11.60 -10.69
C TYR A 246 3.86 -10.53 -11.00
N ILE A 247 4.31 -9.28 -11.01
CA ILE A 247 3.51 -8.11 -11.34
C ILE A 247 4.04 -7.53 -12.64
N ASN A 248 3.13 -7.18 -13.56
CA ASN A 248 3.47 -6.54 -14.83
C ASN A 248 2.64 -5.28 -15.00
N LYS A 249 3.31 -4.12 -15.14
CA LYS A 249 2.68 -2.79 -15.34
C LYS A 249 1.54 -2.48 -14.36
N GLY A 250 1.73 -2.84 -13.09
CA GLY A 250 0.73 -2.64 -12.02
C GLY A 250 -0.44 -3.65 -12.03
N GLY A 251 -0.48 -4.58 -12.99
CA GLY A 251 -1.42 -5.68 -13.06
C GLY A 251 -0.79 -7.01 -12.61
N GLY A 252 -1.60 -7.88 -12.00
CA GLY A 252 -1.12 -9.19 -11.54
C GLY A 252 -2.16 -9.91 -10.70
N ILE A 253 -1.73 -10.98 -10.05
CA ILE A 253 -2.51 -11.68 -9.03
C ILE A 253 -2.50 -10.83 -7.75
N THR A 254 -3.67 -10.47 -7.24
CA THR A 254 -3.80 -9.75 -5.96
C THR A 254 -3.50 -10.66 -4.76
N ALA A 255 -3.26 -10.10 -3.58
CA ALA A 255 -3.01 -10.86 -2.36
C ALA A 255 -4.10 -11.93 -2.08
N LYS A 256 -5.38 -11.54 -2.22
CA LYS A 256 -6.51 -12.46 -2.03
C LYS A 256 -6.61 -13.52 -3.13
N GLU A 257 -6.37 -13.16 -4.38
CA GLU A 257 -6.34 -14.12 -5.49
C GLU A 257 -5.20 -15.13 -5.32
N ALA A 258 -4.03 -14.71 -4.83
CA ALA A 258 -2.92 -15.60 -4.51
C ALA A 258 -3.31 -16.62 -3.43
N TYR A 259 -3.91 -16.16 -2.34
CA TYR A 259 -4.49 -17.04 -1.32
C TYR A 259 -5.49 -18.04 -1.93
N ASN A 260 -6.37 -17.58 -2.82
CA ASN A 260 -7.36 -18.43 -3.46
C ASN A 260 -6.71 -19.51 -4.35
N LEU A 261 -5.70 -19.15 -5.15
CA LEU A 261 -4.91 -20.07 -5.96
C LEU A 261 -4.18 -21.12 -5.11
N MET A 262 -3.54 -20.70 -4.01
CA MET A 262 -2.81 -21.60 -3.11
C MET A 262 -3.74 -22.58 -2.37
N GLU A 263 -4.96 -22.16 -2.08
CA GLU A 263 -6.04 -23.05 -1.61
C GLU A 263 -6.55 -24.02 -2.70
N GLY A 264 -6.06 -23.93 -3.93
CA GLY A 264 -6.43 -24.79 -5.05
C GLY A 264 -7.66 -24.33 -5.84
N ARG A 265 -8.12 -23.10 -5.62
CA ARG A 265 -9.26 -22.52 -6.36
C ARG A 265 -8.80 -21.83 -7.63
N ALA A 266 -9.69 -21.73 -8.61
CA ALA A 266 -9.38 -21.07 -9.87
C ALA A 266 -9.61 -19.56 -9.83
N VAL A 267 -8.73 -18.80 -10.49
CA VAL A 267 -8.88 -17.34 -10.67
C VAL A 267 -8.92 -17.02 -12.15
N HIS A 268 -9.86 -16.18 -12.57
CA HIS A 268 -10.02 -15.68 -13.93
C HIS A 268 -9.26 -14.36 -14.11
N LYS A 269 -8.33 -14.31 -15.06
CA LYS A 269 -7.53 -13.13 -15.37
C LYS A 269 -7.42 -12.90 -16.86
N GLN A 270 -7.24 -11.63 -17.22
CA GLN A 270 -6.60 -11.28 -18.48
C GLN A 270 -5.08 -11.44 -18.31
N LEU A 271 -4.49 -12.28 -19.14
CA LEU A 271 -3.06 -12.56 -19.22
C LEU A 271 -2.50 -12.02 -20.54
N GLU A 272 -1.17 -12.02 -20.65
CA GLU A 272 -0.42 -11.61 -21.84
C GLU A 272 0.53 -12.76 -22.22
N ASN A 273 0.61 -13.11 -23.51
CA ASN A 273 1.57 -14.12 -24.00
C ASN A 273 2.94 -13.48 -24.30
N LEU A 274 3.89 -14.28 -24.81
CA LEU A 274 5.25 -13.80 -25.11
C LEU A 274 5.26 -12.75 -26.24
N GLU A 275 4.25 -12.80 -27.11
CA GLU A 275 4.02 -11.87 -28.22
C GLU A 275 3.32 -10.57 -27.79
N GLY A 276 2.93 -10.43 -26.52
CA GLY A 276 2.23 -9.25 -26.00
C GLY A 276 0.71 -9.26 -26.23
N GLU A 277 0.16 -10.35 -26.77
CA GLU A 277 -1.26 -10.49 -27.02
C GLU A 277 -2.01 -10.83 -25.73
N LYS A 278 -3.08 -10.09 -25.49
CA LYS A 278 -3.92 -10.27 -24.30
C LYS A 278 -4.96 -11.37 -24.53
N TYR A 279 -5.11 -12.26 -23.57
CA TYR A 279 -6.12 -13.32 -23.59
C TYR A 279 -6.71 -13.54 -22.20
N ASN A 280 -7.95 -14.00 -22.12
CA ASN A 280 -8.57 -14.36 -20.83
C ASN A 280 -8.39 -15.86 -20.55
N ALA A 281 -8.11 -16.19 -19.30
CA ALA A 281 -8.02 -17.57 -18.85
C ALA A 281 -8.43 -17.71 -17.39
N TRP A 282 -9.02 -18.86 -17.06
CA TRP A 282 -9.03 -19.34 -15.69
C TRP A 282 -7.70 -20.02 -15.38
N ILE A 283 -7.17 -19.81 -14.19
CA ILE A 283 -5.83 -20.28 -13.80
C ILE A 283 -5.95 -21.03 -12.49
N ILE A 284 -5.24 -22.15 -12.37
CA ILE A 284 -5.02 -22.87 -11.11
C ILE A 284 -3.52 -23.10 -10.89
N ILE A 285 -3.13 -23.36 -9.64
CA ILE A 285 -1.80 -23.90 -9.34
C ILE A 285 -1.80 -25.41 -9.61
N ASP A 286 -0.83 -25.85 -10.42
CA ASP A 286 -0.47 -27.25 -10.58
C ASP A 286 0.49 -27.65 -9.45
N LYS A 287 -0.02 -28.41 -8.48
CA LYS A 287 0.74 -28.85 -7.30
C LYS A 287 1.72 -29.98 -7.59
N GLU A 288 1.62 -30.62 -8.74
CA GLU A 288 2.47 -31.76 -9.12
C GLU A 288 3.74 -31.30 -9.84
N ASN A 289 3.67 -30.15 -10.53
CA ASN A 289 4.75 -29.67 -11.37
C ASN A 289 5.31 -28.32 -10.90
N LYS A 290 6.63 -28.25 -10.71
CA LYS A 290 7.36 -27.01 -10.40
C LYS A 290 8.15 -26.49 -11.59
N THR A 291 8.42 -25.18 -11.61
CA THR A 291 9.37 -24.54 -12.52
C THR A 291 10.80 -24.75 -12.02
N GLU A 292 11.79 -24.43 -12.86
CA GLU A 292 13.22 -24.52 -12.50
C GLU A 292 13.57 -23.68 -11.25
N ASN A 293 12.88 -22.56 -11.06
CA ASN A 293 13.06 -21.68 -9.90
C ASN A 293 12.28 -22.13 -8.66
N GLY A 294 11.70 -23.34 -8.66
CA GLY A 294 10.99 -23.93 -7.52
C GLY A 294 9.54 -23.49 -7.33
N ASN A 295 9.02 -22.59 -8.18
CA ASN A 295 7.63 -22.13 -8.13
C ASN A 295 6.68 -23.20 -8.67
N PHE A 296 5.46 -23.34 -8.15
CA PHE A 296 4.48 -24.24 -8.79
C PHE A 296 4.05 -23.68 -10.15
N LYS A 297 3.85 -24.56 -11.13
CA LYS A 297 3.38 -24.15 -12.46
C LYS A 297 1.94 -23.66 -12.38
N LEU A 298 1.62 -22.64 -13.17
CA LEU A 298 0.25 -22.19 -13.37
C LEU A 298 -0.33 -22.91 -14.59
N ARG A 299 -1.52 -23.49 -14.44
CA ARG A 299 -2.25 -24.14 -15.54
C ARG A 299 -3.39 -23.24 -16.01
N PRO A 300 -3.30 -22.65 -17.22
CA PRO A 300 -4.36 -21.85 -17.79
C PRO A 300 -5.42 -22.72 -18.48
N PHE A 301 -6.67 -22.30 -18.39
CA PHE A 301 -7.82 -22.78 -19.14
C PHE A 301 -8.35 -21.60 -19.97
N THR A 302 -7.92 -21.53 -21.23
CA THR A 302 -8.24 -20.43 -22.15
C THR A 302 -9.66 -20.54 -22.69
N GLU A 303 -10.11 -19.57 -23.48
CA GLU A 303 -11.47 -19.54 -24.04
C GLU A 303 -11.84 -20.82 -24.81
N GLY A 304 -10.89 -21.46 -25.49
CA GLY A 304 -11.10 -22.74 -26.18
C GLY A 304 -11.49 -23.89 -25.24
N TRP A 305 -11.15 -23.79 -23.95
CA TRP A 305 -11.60 -24.71 -22.91
C TRP A 305 -13.12 -24.60 -22.64
N ASN A 306 -13.78 -23.52 -23.06
CA ASN A 306 -15.24 -23.37 -23.03
C ASN A 306 -15.88 -23.67 -21.64
N TYR A 307 -15.19 -23.29 -20.57
CA TYR A 307 -15.74 -23.35 -19.21
C TYR A 307 -16.81 -22.26 -19.04
N LYS A 308 -18.02 -22.66 -18.64
CA LYS A 308 -19.17 -21.75 -18.49
C LYS A 308 -19.84 -21.93 -17.10
N PRO A 309 -19.29 -21.34 -16.02
CA PRO A 309 -19.86 -21.43 -14.68
C PRO A 309 -21.28 -20.86 -14.60
N GLU A 310 -21.63 -19.93 -15.50
CA GLU A 310 -22.96 -19.35 -15.65
C GLU A 310 -24.03 -20.42 -15.80
N ARG A 311 -23.75 -21.47 -16.58
CA ARG A 311 -24.70 -22.56 -16.81
C ARG A 311 -25.05 -23.32 -15.54
N ALA A 312 -24.13 -23.39 -14.58
CA ALA A 312 -24.40 -24.00 -13.28
C ALA A 312 -25.27 -23.08 -12.43
N ILE A 313 -24.95 -21.77 -12.41
CA ILE A 313 -25.71 -20.75 -11.69
C ILE A 313 -27.15 -20.67 -12.20
N ASP A 314 -27.35 -20.65 -13.52
CA ASP A 314 -28.68 -20.53 -14.13
C ASP A 314 -29.61 -21.71 -13.77
N LYS A 315 -29.03 -22.89 -13.53
CA LYS A 315 -29.75 -24.11 -13.11
C LYS A 315 -30.11 -24.10 -11.63
N LEU A 316 -29.37 -23.39 -10.79
CA LEU A 316 -29.57 -23.39 -9.33
C LEU A 316 -30.73 -22.48 -8.93
N ALA A 317 -31.56 -22.94 -7.99
CA ALA A 317 -32.61 -22.17 -7.36
C ALA A 317 -32.04 -21.23 -6.27
N ILE A 318 -31.16 -20.30 -6.67
CA ILE A 318 -30.54 -19.33 -5.78
C ILE A 318 -31.55 -18.22 -5.46
N VAL A 319 -31.79 -18.01 -4.17
CA VAL A 319 -32.68 -16.95 -3.66
C VAL A 319 -32.03 -15.58 -3.89
N GLY A 320 -32.77 -14.63 -4.45
CA GLY A 320 -32.32 -13.26 -4.70
C GLY A 320 -31.36 -13.10 -5.90
N ILE A 321 -31.12 -14.15 -6.70
CA ILE A 321 -30.17 -14.06 -7.83
C ILE A 321 -30.64 -13.14 -8.96
N ASP A 322 -31.95 -12.94 -9.07
CA ASP A 322 -32.58 -12.07 -10.07
C ASP A 322 -32.63 -10.59 -9.62
N GLU A 323 -32.21 -10.29 -8.38
CA GLU A 323 -32.04 -8.92 -7.92
C GLU A 323 -30.93 -8.21 -8.71
N GLU A 324 -31.08 -6.90 -8.91
CA GLU A 324 -30.15 -6.10 -9.71
C GLU A 324 -28.70 -6.22 -9.18
N GLY A 325 -27.78 -6.58 -10.07
CA GLY A 325 -26.36 -6.74 -9.75
C GLY A 325 -25.98 -8.00 -8.94
N ALA A 326 -26.94 -8.77 -8.40
CA ALA A 326 -26.65 -9.94 -7.57
C ALA A 326 -25.87 -11.02 -8.36
N ARG A 327 -26.32 -11.32 -9.58
CA ARG A 327 -25.65 -12.27 -10.47
C ARG A 327 -24.23 -11.83 -10.85
N GLU A 328 -24.06 -10.55 -11.18
CA GLU A 328 -22.75 -9.99 -11.54
C GLU A 328 -21.77 -10.05 -10.35
N LYS A 329 -22.25 -9.72 -9.14
CA LYS A 329 -21.46 -9.81 -7.90
C LYS A 329 -21.04 -11.24 -7.61
N LEU A 330 -21.92 -12.22 -7.78
CA LEU A 330 -21.59 -13.64 -7.64
C LEU A 330 -20.51 -14.03 -8.65
N MET A 331 -20.69 -13.68 -9.94
CA MET A 331 -19.71 -14.00 -10.98
C MET A 331 -18.35 -13.37 -10.72
N LYS A 332 -18.28 -12.06 -10.45
CA LYS A 332 -17.03 -11.37 -10.09
C LYS A 332 -16.33 -12.00 -8.88
N SER A 333 -17.12 -12.51 -7.93
CA SER A 333 -16.56 -13.21 -6.78
C SER A 333 -15.95 -14.56 -7.16
N LEU A 334 -16.62 -15.34 -8.01
CA LEU A 334 -16.11 -16.63 -8.50
C LEU A 334 -14.88 -16.43 -9.38
N GLU A 335 -14.87 -15.41 -10.25
CA GLU A 335 -13.73 -15.01 -11.07
C GLU A 335 -12.49 -14.68 -10.22
N LYS A 336 -12.67 -14.06 -9.06
CA LYS A 336 -11.58 -13.82 -8.10
C LYS A 336 -11.15 -15.07 -7.32
N GLY A 337 -11.76 -16.22 -7.59
CA GLY A 337 -11.51 -17.50 -6.90
C GLY A 337 -12.07 -17.58 -5.49
N ASN A 338 -13.01 -16.71 -5.12
CA ASN A 338 -13.61 -16.76 -3.79
C ASN A 338 -14.57 -17.93 -3.66
N ARG A 339 -14.63 -18.50 -2.46
CA ARG A 339 -15.73 -19.36 -2.00
C ARG A 339 -16.93 -18.47 -1.65
N HIS A 340 -17.89 -18.35 -2.56
CA HIS A 340 -19.03 -17.43 -2.38
C HIS A 340 -20.21 -18.13 -1.73
N GLN A 341 -20.74 -17.56 -0.64
CA GLN A 341 -21.93 -18.11 0.02
C GLN A 341 -23.19 -17.63 -0.71
N VAL A 342 -24.11 -18.55 -0.98
CA VAL A 342 -25.45 -18.27 -1.51
C VAL A 342 -26.51 -18.97 -0.66
N THR A 343 -27.74 -18.48 -0.75
CA THR A 343 -28.91 -19.20 -0.24
C THR A 343 -29.61 -19.86 -1.42
N ALA A 344 -29.87 -21.17 -1.35
CA ALA A 344 -30.58 -21.92 -2.37
C ALA A 344 -31.85 -22.56 -1.79
N MET A 345 -32.83 -22.81 -2.64
CA MET A 345 -34.02 -23.59 -2.29
C MET A 345 -33.77 -25.09 -2.50
N LYS A 346 -34.10 -25.89 -1.49
CA LYS A 346 -34.14 -27.35 -1.56
C LYS A 346 -35.40 -27.85 -0.84
N ASP A 347 -36.24 -28.59 -1.54
CA ASP A 347 -37.49 -29.16 -0.99
C ASP A 347 -38.37 -28.11 -0.29
N GLY A 348 -38.44 -26.90 -0.86
CA GLY A 348 -39.20 -25.77 -0.30
C GLY A 348 -38.56 -25.09 0.92
N LYS A 349 -37.33 -25.45 1.29
CA LYS A 349 -36.57 -24.84 2.39
C LYS A 349 -35.32 -24.13 1.88
N GLU A 350 -35.01 -23.00 2.49
CA GLU A 350 -33.76 -22.30 2.25
C GLU A 350 -32.59 -23.00 2.93
N VAL A 351 -31.51 -23.17 2.19
CA VAL A 351 -30.27 -23.77 2.67
C VAL A 351 -29.07 -22.97 2.16
N LYS A 352 -28.06 -22.81 3.02
CA LYS A 352 -26.82 -22.12 2.67
C LYS A 352 -25.87 -23.06 1.94
N LEU A 353 -25.32 -22.59 0.82
CA LEU A 353 -24.32 -23.27 0.03
C LEU A 353 -23.12 -22.35 -0.21
N TYR A 354 -21.98 -22.95 -0.49
CA TYR A 354 -20.80 -22.26 -0.97
C TYR A 354 -20.45 -22.73 -2.37
N LEU A 355 -20.20 -21.78 -3.27
CA LEU A 355 -19.87 -21.98 -4.67
C LEU A 355 -18.41 -21.62 -4.93
N GLU A 356 -17.73 -22.44 -5.73
CA GLU A 356 -16.37 -22.20 -6.22
C GLU A 356 -16.26 -22.60 -7.69
N ALA A 357 -15.56 -21.79 -8.49
CA ALA A 357 -15.28 -22.14 -9.87
C ALA A 357 -14.29 -23.30 -9.96
N ASN A 358 -14.57 -24.28 -10.83
CA ASN A 358 -13.74 -25.43 -11.09
C ASN A 358 -13.67 -25.70 -12.61
N PRO A 359 -12.82 -24.94 -13.33
CA PRO A 359 -12.65 -25.09 -14.77
C PRO A 359 -12.09 -26.47 -15.14
N ALA A 360 -11.23 -27.07 -14.32
CA ALA A 360 -10.60 -28.36 -14.60
C ALA A 360 -11.62 -29.49 -14.82
N GLU A 361 -12.73 -29.46 -14.09
CA GLU A 361 -13.81 -30.45 -14.17
C GLU A 361 -15.07 -29.92 -14.89
N HIS A 362 -14.99 -28.73 -15.51
CA HIS A 362 -16.12 -28.05 -16.16
C HIS A 362 -17.37 -27.90 -15.28
N ARG A 363 -17.19 -27.70 -13.97
CA ARG A 363 -18.30 -27.54 -13.02
C ARG A 363 -18.11 -26.36 -12.07
N VAL A 364 -19.15 -26.05 -11.31
CA VAL A 364 -19.04 -25.22 -10.10
C VAL A 364 -19.11 -26.20 -8.93
N ASN A 365 -18.14 -26.13 -8.02
CA ASN A 365 -18.15 -26.96 -6.81
C ASN A 365 -19.18 -26.37 -5.84
N LEU A 366 -20.00 -27.24 -5.25
CA LEU A 366 -20.99 -26.87 -4.24
C LEU A 366 -20.64 -27.57 -2.93
N THR A 367 -20.61 -26.82 -1.83
CA THR A 367 -20.45 -27.39 -0.48
C THR A 367 -21.46 -26.81 0.49
N ASN A 368 -21.79 -27.58 1.53
CA ASN A 368 -22.55 -27.04 2.67
C ASN A 368 -21.62 -26.32 3.67
N TRP A 369 -22.18 -25.84 4.78
CA TRP A 369 -21.40 -25.12 5.81
C TRP A 369 -20.33 -25.95 6.52
N LYS A 370 -20.41 -27.29 6.44
CA LYS A 370 -19.37 -28.20 6.95
C LYS A 370 -18.26 -28.47 5.93
N GLY A 371 -18.39 -27.96 4.70
CA GLY A 371 -17.47 -28.24 3.60
C GLY A 371 -17.74 -29.55 2.86
N GLU A 372 -18.88 -30.20 3.13
CA GLU A 372 -19.24 -31.46 2.45
C GLU A 372 -19.77 -31.16 1.05
N ALA A 373 -19.24 -31.87 0.05
CA ALA A 373 -19.64 -31.73 -1.35
C ALA A 373 -21.13 -32.03 -1.56
N GLN A 374 -21.79 -31.20 -2.36
CA GLN A 374 -23.20 -31.32 -2.69
C GLN A 374 -23.40 -31.48 -4.21
N GLN A 375 -24.45 -32.20 -4.60
CA GLN A 375 -24.83 -32.36 -6.01
C GLN A 375 -25.77 -31.25 -6.46
N LEU A 376 -25.50 -30.65 -7.62
CA LEU A 376 -26.29 -29.56 -8.20
C LEU A 376 -27.75 -29.95 -8.40
N GLU A 377 -28.00 -31.21 -8.75
CA GLU A 377 -29.31 -31.84 -8.94
C GLU A 377 -30.29 -31.57 -7.79
N HIS A 378 -29.80 -31.51 -6.54
CA HIS A 378 -30.64 -31.31 -5.35
C HIS A 378 -31.17 -29.87 -5.18
N TYR A 379 -30.69 -28.93 -6.00
CA TYR A 379 -30.98 -27.50 -5.86
C TYR A 379 -31.43 -26.88 -7.18
N LYS A 380 -31.87 -27.72 -8.13
CA LYS A 380 -32.34 -27.23 -9.43
C LYS A 380 -33.59 -26.38 -9.26
N LYS A 381 -33.73 -25.34 -10.10
CA LYS A 381 -34.99 -24.62 -10.25
C LYS A 381 -36.10 -25.64 -10.57
N PRO A 382 -37.27 -25.58 -9.91
CA PRO A 382 -38.39 -26.40 -10.31
C PRO A 382 -38.72 -26.12 -11.77
N GLU A 383 -38.79 -27.15 -12.60
CA GLU A 383 -39.24 -26.99 -13.98
C GLU A 383 -40.68 -26.48 -13.96
N LEU A 384 -40.90 -25.28 -14.49
CA LEU A 384 -42.25 -24.82 -14.84
C LEU A 384 -42.77 -25.78 -15.91
N LYS A 385 -43.69 -26.66 -15.53
CA LYS A 385 -44.49 -27.41 -16.50
C LYS A 385 -45.28 -26.40 -17.30
N ASN A 386 -44.81 -26.06 -18.50
CA ASN A 386 -45.66 -25.45 -19.51
C ASN A 386 -46.65 -26.53 -19.96
N ASP A 387 -47.84 -26.54 -19.34
CA ASP A 387 -49.03 -27.17 -19.90
C ASP A 387 -49.41 -26.42 -21.19
N THR A 388 -48.74 -26.76 -22.28
CA THR A 388 -49.17 -26.38 -23.62
C THR A 388 -48.76 -27.47 -24.59
N ASN A 389 -49.46 -28.60 -24.55
CA ASN A 389 -49.71 -29.48 -25.70
C ASN A 389 -50.62 -30.67 -25.32
N GLN A 390 -51.88 -30.38 -24.99
CA GLN A 390 -52.98 -31.36 -25.08
C GLN A 390 -54.22 -30.71 -25.70
N GLY A 391 -54.07 -30.18 -26.92
CA GLY A 391 -55.21 -29.58 -27.62
C GLY A 391 -54.92 -29.15 -29.04
N GLN A 392 -54.23 -29.96 -29.85
CA GLN A 392 -54.18 -29.79 -31.32
C GLN A 392 -53.59 -31.01 -32.04
N GLN A 393 -54.13 -32.20 -31.81
CA GLN A 393 -53.97 -33.34 -32.73
C GLN A 393 -55.28 -34.11 -32.88
N GLN A 394 -56.34 -33.44 -33.34
CA GLN A 394 -57.56 -34.11 -33.80
C GLN A 394 -58.35 -33.25 -34.80
N ALA A 395 -57.68 -32.67 -35.81
CA ALA A 395 -58.34 -32.11 -36.99
C ALA A 395 -57.36 -31.92 -38.15
N GLN A 396 -56.75 -33.00 -38.66
CA GLN A 396 -56.18 -33.07 -40.02
C GLN A 396 -55.72 -34.51 -40.32
N LYS A 397 -56.69 -35.43 -40.39
CA LYS A 397 -56.56 -36.72 -41.08
C LYS A 397 -57.91 -37.06 -41.71
N GLN A 398 -58.21 -36.38 -42.80
CA GLN A 398 -59.06 -36.89 -43.89
C GLN A 398 -58.81 -36.03 -45.13
N GLU A 399 -58.65 -36.71 -46.27
CA GLU A 399 -58.42 -36.20 -47.63
C GLU A 399 -57.00 -35.66 -47.91
N ALA A 400 -56.21 -36.13 -48.88
CA ALA A 400 -56.39 -37.15 -49.91
C ALA A 400 -55.00 -37.67 -50.35
N ALA A 401 -54.96 -38.94 -50.78
CA ALA A 401 -53.83 -39.51 -51.52
C ALA A 401 -53.70 -38.85 -52.92
N PRO A 402 -52.52 -38.90 -53.58
CA PRO A 402 -52.32 -40.02 -54.50
C PRO A 402 -50.88 -40.59 -54.62
N ALA A 403 -50.87 -41.92 -54.81
CA ALA A 403 -50.09 -42.77 -55.72
C ALA A 403 -48.61 -42.49 -56.11
N LYS A 404 -47.72 -43.36 -55.58
CA LYS A 404 -46.64 -44.18 -56.20
C LYS A 404 -46.06 -43.80 -57.59
N LYS A 405 -44.72 -43.72 -57.69
CA LYS A 405 -43.82 -44.79 -58.24
C LYS A 405 -42.30 -44.43 -58.15
N PRO A 406 -41.37 -45.43 -58.24
CA PRO A 406 -40.04 -45.40 -57.63
C PRO A 406 -38.83 -45.41 -58.61
N ARG A 407 -37.62 -45.00 -58.16
CA ARG A 407 -36.30 -45.39 -58.72
C ARG A 407 -35.24 -45.37 -57.60
N LYS A 408 -34.78 -46.53 -57.11
CA LYS A 408 -33.63 -47.38 -57.51
C LYS A 408 -32.25 -46.91 -57.02
N ASN A 409 -31.72 -47.70 -56.08
CA ASN A 409 -30.33 -47.76 -55.58
C ASN A 409 -29.26 -47.94 -56.68
N LYS A 410 -28.07 -47.40 -56.40
CA LYS A 410 -26.69 -47.95 -56.56
C LYS A 410 -25.74 -46.76 -56.24
N GLY A 411 -24.84 -46.76 -55.27
CA GLY A 411 -23.94 -47.81 -54.80
C GLY A 411 -22.63 -47.75 -55.58
N VAL A 412 -21.63 -47.00 -55.10
CA VAL A 412 -20.20 -47.15 -55.48
C VAL A 412 -19.33 -46.81 -54.26
N LYS A 413 -18.58 -47.82 -53.80
CA LYS A 413 -17.33 -47.71 -53.00
C LYS A 413 -16.19 -47.30 -53.94
N VAL A 414 -15.23 -46.49 -53.48
CA VAL A 414 -13.87 -46.92 -53.07
C VAL A 414 -13.39 -45.90 -52.05
#